data_AF-A0A354RBG1-F1
#
_entry.id   AF-A0A354RBG1-F1
#
_cell.length_a   1.000
_cell.length_b   1.000
_cell.length_c   1.000
_cell.angle_alpha   90.00
_cell.angle_beta   90.00
_cell.angle_gamma   90.00
#
_symmetry.space_group_name_H-M   'P 1'
#
loop_
_entity.id
_entity.type
_entity.pdbx_description
1 polymer ?
#
loop_
_entity_poly.entity_id
_entity_poly.type
_entity_poly.pdbx_seq_one_letter_code
_entity_poly.pdbx_strand_id
1 'polypeptide(L)'
;MNPSALDQAKKEFLTDTVDEVLLKQCIEQADGDRERAQQMYLHRRAAEISPAVEDLDAREKWPMLGPLIILYSLGTIGVLVLVFGFLGGKLGWW
;
A
#
# COMPACT_ATOMS: atom_id res chain seq x y z
N MET A 1 -7.74 -8.07 -0.03
CA MET A 1 -9.02 -8.17 0.72
C MET A 1 -8.97 -9.44 1.55
N ASN A 2 -8.76 -9.34 2.86
CA ASN A 2 -8.62 -10.50 3.73
C ASN A 2 -9.98 -11.21 3.87
N PRO A 3 -10.11 -12.50 3.51
CA PRO A 3 -11.37 -13.23 3.60
C PRO A 3 -11.90 -13.27 5.04
N SER A 4 -11.00 -13.28 6.02
CA SER A 4 -11.33 -13.29 7.46
C SER A 4 -12.14 -12.08 7.92
N ALA A 5 -11.90 -10.88 7.38
CA ALA A 5 -12.60 -9.66 7.80
C ALA A 5 -14.03 -9.61 7.24
N LEU A 6 -14.24 -10.15 6.04
CA LEU A 6 -15.56 -10.25 5.41
C LEU A 6 -16.40 -11.32 6.10
N ASP A 7 -15.79 -12.46 6.45
CA ASP A 7 -16.44 -13.52 7.23
C ASP A 7 -16.83 -13.03 8.63
N GLN A 8 -16.00 -12.20 9.26
CA GLN A 8 -16.30 -11.59 10.57
C GLN A 8 -17.45 -10.57 10.48
N ALA A 9 -17.44 -9.69 9.48
CA ALA A 9 -18.54 -8.75 9.23
C ALA A 9 -19.87 -9.47 8.93
N LYS A 10 -19.82 -10.58 8.19
CA LYS A 10 -21.00 -11.43 7.91
C LYS A 10 -21.52 -12.12 9.17
N LYS A 11 -20.62 -12.56 10.04
CA LYS A 11 -20.98 -13.16 11.33
C LYS A 11 -21.62 -12.13 12.27
N GLU A 12 -21.09 -10.91 12.34
CA GLU A 12 -21.71 -9.80 13.10
C GLU A 12 -23.11 -9.46 12.57
N PHE A 13 -23.29 -9.46 11.24
CA PHE A 13 -24.60 -9.27 10.62
C PHE A 13 -25.63 -10.37 10.99
N LEU A 14 -25.17 -11.62 11.13
CA LEU A 14 -26.02 -12.77 11.45
C LEU A 14 -26.29 -12.95 12.96
N THR A 15 -25.49 -12.32 13.83
CA THR A 15 -25.54 -12.54 15.30
C THR A 15 -26.26 -11.39 16.03
N ASP A 16 -26.99 -10.53 15.32
CA ASP A 16 -27.80 -9.42 15.87
C ASP A 16 -27.01 -8.33 16.62
N THR A 17 -25.67 -8.37 16.57
CA THR A 17 -24.79 -7.26 16.99
C THR A 17 -24.62 -6.26 15.85
N VAL A 18 -25.68 -6.03 15.09
CA VAL A 18 -25.68 -5.13 13.94
C VAL A 18 -25.75 -3.72 14.47
N ASP A 19 -24.86 -2.87 13.99
CA ASP A 19 -24.94 -1.45 14.28
C ASP A 19 -26.12 -0.87 13.49
N GLU A 20 -27.30 -0.87 14.10
CA GLU A 20 -28.57 -0.50 13.45
C GLU A 20 -28.52 0.87 12.80
N VAL A 21 -27.71 1.78 13.35
CA VAL A 21 -27.56 3.14 12.83
C VAL A 21 -26.81 3.13 11.50
N LEU A 22 -25.73 2.37 11.40
CA LEU A 22 -24.96 2.17 10.17
C LEU A 22 -25.79 1.44 9.10
N LEU A 23 -26.55 0.42 9.51
CA LEU A 23 -27.42 -0.30 8.58
C LEU A 23 -28.54 0.59 8.01
N LYS A 24 -29.19 1.40 8.86
CA LYS A 24 -30.22 2.36 8.43
C LYS A 24 -29.68 3.40 7.45
N GLN A 25 -28.48 3.93 7.70
CA GLN A 25 -27.80 4.83 6.77
C GLN A 25 -27.48 4.15 5.43
N CYS A 26 -27.02 2.90 5.45
CA CYS A 26 -26.76 2.14 4.21
C CYS A 26 -28.05 1.84 3.43
N ILE A 27 -29.18 1.64 4.10
CA ILE A 27 -30.49 1.43 3.46
C ILE A 27 -31.00 2.73 2.81
N GLU A 28 -30.85 3.86 3.50
CA GLU A 28 -31.22 5.18 2.98
C GLU A 28 -30.36 5.56 1.76
N GLN A 29 -29.06 5.25 1.81
CA GLN A 29 -28.14 5.47 0.71
C GLN A 29 -28.37 4.53 -0.49
N ALA A 30 -29.02 3.39 -0.27
CA ALA A 30 -29.36 2.41 -1.31
C ALA A 30 -30.77 2.57 -1.87
N ASP A 31 -31.44 3.71 -1.64
CA ASP A 31 -32.82 3.98 -2.08
C ASP A 31 -33.82 2.89 -1.65
N GLY A 32 -33.61 2.29 -0.47
CA GLY A 32 -34.48 1.25 0.09
C GLY A 32 -34.20 -0.16 -0.42
N ASP A 33 -33.21 -0.36 -1.29
CA ASP A 33 -32.78 -1.70 -1.72
C ASP A 33 -31.97 -2.40 -0.62
N ARG A 34 -32.59 -3.39 0.01
CA ARG A 34 -32.01 -4.13 1.14
C ARG A 34 -30.80 -4.98 0.76
N GLU A 35 -30.79 -5.57 -0.44
CA GLU A 35 -29.66 -6.42 -0.84
C GLU A 35 -28.42 -5.58 -1.10
N ARG A 36 -28.61 -4.43 -1.74
CA ARG A 36 -27.55 -3.48 -2.01
C ARG A 36 -27.02 -2.82 -0.72
N ALA A 37 -27.92 -2.47 0.20
CA ALA A 37 -27.56 -1.94 1.51
C ALA A 37 -26.73 -2.93 2.36
N GLN A 38 -27.07 -4.23 2.30
CA GLN A 38 -26.31 -5.27 2.99
C GLN A 38 -24.89 -5.40 2.46
N GLN A 39 -24.73 -5.39 1.13
CA GLN A 39 -23.40 -5.42 0.53
C GLN A 39 -22.58 -4.19 0.95
N MET A 40 -23.18 -3.00 0.93
CA MET A 40 -22.54 -1.77 1.38
C MET A 40 -22.11 -1.83 2.86
N TYR A 41 -22.98 -2.34 3.74
CA TYR A 41 -22.69 -2.52 5.15
C TYR A 41 -21.52 -3.50 5.37
N LEU A 42 -21.53 -4.66 4.71
CA LEU A 42 -20.47 -5.65 4.83
C LEU A 42 -19.12 -5.13 4.35
N HIS A 43 -19.09 -4.43 3.21
CA HIS A 43 -17.87 -3.81 2.69
C HIS A 43 -17.31 -2.75 3.62
N ARG A 44 -18.17 -1.87 4.15
CA ARG A 44 -17.78 -0.82 5.07
C ARG A 44 -17.26 -1.39 6.39
N ARG A 45 -17.98 -2.37 6.95
CA ARG A 45 -17.59 -3.02 8.20
C ARG A 45 -16.31 -3.84 8.07
N ALA A 46 -16.11 -4.53 6.96
CA ALA A 46 -14.86 -5.23 6.69
C ALA A 46 -13.65 -4.28 6.57
N ALA A 47 -13.86 -3.07 6.02
CA ALA A 47 -12.84 -2.03 5.96
C ALA A 47 -12.54 -1.38 7.33
N GLU A 48 -13.53 -1.33 8.24
CA GLU A 48 -13.34 -0.88 9.63
C GLU A 48 -12.66 -1.94 10.52
N ILE A 49 -12.98 -3.23 10.34
CA ILE A 49 -12.40 -4.35 11.11
C ILE A 49 -10.94 -4.58 10.72
N SER A 50 -10.64 -4.49 9.44
CA SER A 50 -9.29 -4.50 8.91
C SER A 50 -9.07 -3.14 8.28
N PRO A 51 -8.78 -2.08 9.06
CA PRO A 51 -8.22 -0.88 8.48
C PRO A 51 -6.91 -1.37 7.89
N ALA A 52 -6.91 -1.57 6.58
CA ALA A 52 -5.69 -1.84 5.88
C ALA A 52 -4.86 -0.57 6.11
N VAL A 53 -4.03 -0.59 7.13
CA VAL A 53 -2.73 0.09 7.13
C VAL A 53 -1.91 -0.62 6.04
N GLU A 54 -2.45 -0.70 4.83
CA GLU A 54 -1.67 -0.90 3.64
C GLU A 54 -0.99 0.44 3.47
N ASP A 55 0.23 0.49 3.96
CA ASP A 55 1.19 1.51 3.64
C ASP A 55 1.41 1.45 2.12
N LEU A 56 0.49 2.09 1.38
CA LEU A 56 0.49 2.15 -0.09
C LEU A 56 1.80 2.78 -0.58
N ASP A 57 2.38 3.67 0.24
CA ASP A 57 3.72 4.26 0.07
C ASP A 57 4.84 3.21 0.10
N ALA A 58 4.73 2.16 0.94
CA ALA A 58 5.72 1.09 0.99
C ALA A 58 5.69 0.18 -0.26
N ARG A 59 4.56 0.16 -0.98
CA ARG A 59 4.37 -0.63 -2.21
C ARG A 59 4.73 0.12 -3.48
N GLU A 60 4.72 1.45 -3.47
CA GLU A 60 5.32 2.31 -4.51
C GLU A 60 6.85 2.42 -4.38
N LYS A 61 7.50 1.42 -3.80
CA LYS A 61 8.95 1.33 -3.72
C LYS A 61 9.52 1.09 -5.11
N TRP A 62 9.71 2.17 -5.88
CA TRP A 62 10.18 2.24 -7.27
C TRP A 62 11.27 1.19 -7.55
N PRO A 63 10.89 -0.04 -7.97
CA PRO A 63 11.83 -1.15 -8.07
C PRO A 63 12.82 -0.93 -9.21
N MET A 64 12.51 0.05 -10.08
CA MET A 64 13.32 0.50 -11.20
C MET A 64 14.35 1.58 -10.81
N LEU A 65 14.18 2.28 -9.67
CA LEU A 65 15.11 3.32 -9.23
C LEU A 65 16.41 2.71 -8.67
N GLY A 66 16.30 1.60 -7.92
CA GLY A 66 17.45 0.87 -7.37
C GLY A 66 18.52 0.53 -8.41
N PRO A 67 18.20 -0.19 -9.50
CA PRO A 67 19.19 -0.54 -10.51
C PRO A 67 19.76 0.69 -11.23
N LEU A 68 18.97 1.76 -11.42
CA LEU A 68 19.44 3.00 -12.05
C LEU A 68 20.48 3.72 -11.18
N ILE A 69 20.25 3.80 -9.86
CA ILE A 69 21.19 4.39 -8.91
C ILE A 69 22.49 3.57 -8.85
N ILE A 70 22.39 2.24 -8.84
CA ILE A 70 23.56 1.36 -8.81
C ILE A 70 24.41 1.56 -10.08
N LEU A 71 23.77 1.58 -11.26
CA LEU A 71 24.48 1.77 -12.53
C LEU A 71 25.16 3.14 -12.59
N TYR A 72 24.45 4.20 -12.20
CA TYR A 72 24.99 5.56 -12.23
C TYR A 72 26.12 5.76 -11.21
N SER A 73 25.98 5.23 -9.99
CA SER A 73 27.01 5.33 -8.96
C SER A 73 28.27 4.56 -9.32
N LEU A 74 28.16 3.33 -9.85
CA LEU A 74 29.31 2.57 -10.35
C LEU A 74 30.03 3.30 -11.49
N GLY A 75 29.29 3.85 -12.46
CA GLY A 75 29.87 4.64 -13.53
C GLY A 75 30.61 5.87 -13.02
N THR A 76 30.00 6.60 -12.07
CA THR A 76 30.59 7.80 -11.47
C THR A 76 31.87 7.47 -10.70
N ILE A 77 31.85 6.41 -9.88
CA ILE A 77 33.04 5.95 -9.15
C ILE A 77 34.14 5.53 -10.13
N GLY A 78 33.80 4.80 -11.20
CA GLY A 78 34.76 4.39 -12.22
C GLY A 78 35.45 5.58 -12.88
N VAL A 79 34.69 6.59 -13.30
CA VAL A 79 35.25 7.82 -13.90
C VAL A 79 36.12 8.57 -12.90
N LEU A 80 35.68 8.71 -11.65
CA LEU A 80 36.46 9.38 -10.61
C LEU A 80 37.79 8.66 -10.36
N VAL A 81 37.78 7.34 -10.20
CA VAL A 81 39.01 6.54 -10.01
C VAL A 81 39.95 6.72 -11.20
N LEU A 82 39.43 6.76 -12.42
CA LEU A 82 40.24 6.90 -13.63
C LEU A 82 40.88 8.29 -13.72
N VAL A 83 40.10 9.35 -13.45
CA VAL A 83 40.60 10.74 -13.44
C VAL A 83 41.61 10.95 -12.32
N PHE A 84 41.28 10.56 -11.09
CA PHE A 84 42.16 10.74 -9.92
C PHE A 84 43.39 9.82 -9.98
N GLY A 85 43.27 8.61 -10.50
CA GLY A 85 44.42 7.74 -10.73
C GLY A 85 45.37 8.31 -11.77
N PHE A 86 44.83 8.84 -12.88
CA PHE A 86 45.64 9.51 -13.90
C PHE A 86 46.31 10.78 -13.37
N LEU A 87 45.56 11.64 -12.68
CA LEU A 87 46.13 12.84 -12.04
C LEU A 87 47.18 12.45 -11.00
N GLY A 88 46.89 11.47 -10.15
CA GLY A 88 47.80 11.01 -9.12
C GLY A 88 49.12 10.50 -9.70
N GLY A 89 49.06 9.69 -10.76
CA GLY A 89 50.26 9.22 -11.47
C GLY A 89 51.04 10.36 -12.13
N LYS A 90 50.35 11.40 -12.65
CA LYS A 90 51.02 12.56 -13.26
C LYS A 90 51.63 13.51 -12.23
N LEU A 91 50.99 13.68 -11.07
CA LEU A 91 51.46 14.55 -10.00
C LEU A 91 52.43 13.85 -9.02
N GLY A 92 52.69 12.55 -9.20
CA GLY A 92 53.56 11.78 -8.28
C GLY A 92 52.94 11.60 -6.90
N TRP A 93 51.61 11.53 -6.80
CA TRP A 93 50.90 11.25 -5.55
C TRP A 93 50.89 9.75 -5.18
N TRP A 94 51.67 8.95 -5.90
CA TRP A 94 51.91 7.53 -5.66
C TRP A 94 53.35 7.18 -6.04
#